data_AF-A0AAX0VL97-F1
#
_entry.id   AF-A0AAX0VL97-F1
#
_cell.length_a   1.000
_cell.length_b   1.000
_cell.length_c   1.000
_cell.angle_alpha   90.00
_cell.angle_beta   90.00
_cell.angle_gamma   90.00
#
_symmetry.space_group_name_H-M   'P 1'
#
loop_
_entity.id
_entity.type
_entity.pdbx_description
1 polymer ?
#
loop_
_entity_poly.entity_id
_entity_poly.type
_entity_poly.pdbx_seq_one_letter_code
_entity_poly.pdbx_strand_id
1 'polypeptide(L)'
;MTDDQMAQDLAGIRAALGDVDEWTGVEPGDLTNAFPVVMGCDFGMTRAAYERVGGFDVSLGTVYEDNDLGVRAQLAGLTVDSAPTVRIAYRGKWDVRLRARLARRSARSHALVAARYGLRSRSHLPSPWRELPRALGSATLMVLGRKTPD
;
A
#
# COMPACT_ATOMS: atom_id res chain seq x y z
N MET A 1 10.22 14.44 -4.74
CA MET A 1 10.61 15.18 -5.96
C MET A 1 9.77 16.43 -6.07
N THR A 2 10.39 17.58 -6.29
CA THR A 2 9.71 18.88 -6.46
C THR A 2 9.17 19.03 -7.88
N ASP A 3 8.27 19.99 -8.09
CA ASP A 3 7.77 20.31 -9.43
C ASP A 3 8.91 20.76 -10.36
N ASP A 4 9.90 21.49 -9.82
CA ASP A 4 11.09 21.91 -10.57
C ASP A 4 11.94 20.72 -11.03
N GLN A 5 12.12 19.70 -10.18
CA GLN A 5 12.81 18.46 -10.55
C GLN A 5 12.04 17.68 -11.62
N MET A 6 10.70 17.69 -11.56
CA MET A 6 9.85 17.05 -12.57
C MET A 6 9.83 17.78 -13.92
N ALA A 7 10.26 19.05 -13.96
CA ALA A 7 10.35 19.83 -15.19
C ALA A 7 11.66 19.59 -15.96
N GLN A 8 12.61 18.86 -15.37
CA GLN A 8 13.85 18.46 -16.02
C GLN A 8 13.62 17.37 -17.08
N ASP A 9 14.64 17.08 -17.88
CA ASP A 9 14.63 15.94 -18.78
C ASP A 9 14.74 14.61 -18.01
N LEU A 10 14.62 13.49 -18.73
CA LEU A 10 14.67 12.16 -18.13
C LEU A 10 15.99 11.91 -17.37
N ALA A 11 17.11 12.44 -17.87
CA ALA A 11 18.41 12.30 -17.23
C ALA A 11 18.45 13.05 -15.88
N GLY A 12 17.93 14.29 -15.83
CA GLY A 12 17.79 15.06 -14.61
C GLY A 12 16.89 14.39 -13.57
N ILE A 13 15.74 13.84 -14.00
CA ILE A 13 14.82 13.10 -13.13
C ILE A 13 15.51 11.86 -12.53
N ARG A 14 16.21 11.07 -13.35
CA ARG A 14 16.97 9.88 -12.89
C ARG A 14 18.05 10.28 -11.88
N ALA A 15 18.80 11.35 -12.17
CA ALA A 15 19.83 11.86 -11.26
C ALA A 15 19.22 12.35 -9.92
N ALA A 16 18.08 13.03 -9.95
CA ALA A 16 17.37 13.48 -8.75
C ALA A 16 16.83 12.34 -7.89
N LEU A 17 16.55 11.18 -8.49
CA LEU A 17 16.16 9.94 -7.80
C LEU A 17 17.36 9.11 -7.32
N GLY A 18 18.58 9.53 -7.64
CA GLY A 18 19.81 8.79 -7.34
C GLY A 18 19.89 7.47 -8.09
N ASP A 19 19.31 7.39 -9.29
CA ASP A 19 19.38 6.18 -10.12
C ASP A 19 20.81 5.94 -10.61
N VAL A 20 21.20 4.67 -10.64
CA VAL A 20 22.48 4.20 -11.17
C VAL A 20 22.24 3.30 -12.39
N ASP A 21 23.21 3.23 -13.28
CA ASP A 21 23.15 2.35 -14.46
C ASP A 21 23.62 0.93 -14.11
N GLU A 22 23.00 0.36 -13.08
CA GLU A 22 23.26 -1.00 -12.59
C GLU A 22 21.96 -1.78 -12.59
N TRP A 23 21.99 -2.97 -13.19
CA TRP A 23 20.85 -3.87 -13.14
C TRP A 23 20.83 -4.60 -11.81
N THR A 24 19.70 -4.52 -11.11
CA THR A 24 19.42 -5.34 -9.93
C THR A 24 18.29 -6.30 -10.23
N GLY A 25 18.40 -7.54 -9.77
CA GLY A 25 17.30 -8.49 -9.81
C GLY A 25 16.10 -8.04 -8.98
N VAL A 26 14.99 -8.77 -9.12
CA VAL A 26 13.83 -8.61 -8.24
C VAL A 26 14.10 -9.21 -6.86
N GLU A 27 13.54 -8.60 -5.84
CA GLU A 27 13.46 -9.13 -4.49
C GLU A 27 12.24 -10.06 -4.42
N PRO A 28 12.42 -11.36 -4.15
CA PRO A 28 11.30 -12.29 -4.08
C PRO A 28 10.28 -11.89 -3.01
N GLY A 29 9.01 -11.96 -3.37
CA GLY A 29 7.91 -11.74 -2.43
C GLY A 29 7.77 -12.89 -1.43
N ASP A 30 7.09 -12.61 -0.31
CA ASP A 30 6.76 -13.61 0.71
C ASP A 30 5.28 -14.01 0.61
N LEU A 31 5.01 -15.31 0.51
CA LEU A 31 3.65 -15.86 0.54
C LEU A 31 2.94 -15.68 1.89
N THR A 32 3.70 -15.42 2.96
CA THR A 32 3.13 -15.09 4.28
C THR A 32 2.69 -13.63 4.41
N ASN A 33 2.96 -12.78 3.40
CA ASN A 33 2.41 -11.43 3.37
C ASN A 33 0.94 -11.48 2.92
N ALA A 34 0.02 -11.32 3.87
CA ALA A 34 -1.42 -11.34 3.59
C ALA A 34 -1.91 -10.16 2.76
N PHE A 35 -1.15 -9.06 2.72
CA PHE A 35 -1.53 -7.81 2.05
C PHE A 35 -0.30 -7.24 1.35
N PRO A 36 0.19 -7.88 0.26
CA PRO A 36 1.26 -7.29 -0.53
C PRO A 36 0.77 -5.98 -1.14
N VAL A 37 1.69 -5.02 -1.22
CA VAL A 37 1.39 -3.75 -1.87
C VAL A 37 1.68 -3.87 -3.35
N VAL A 38 0.65 -3.69 -4.17
CA VAL A 38 0.80 -3.55 -5.62
C VAL A 38 0.43 -2.11 -5.94
N MET A 39 1.34 -1.40 -6.60
CA MET A 39 1.09 -0.04 -7.05
C MET A 39 0.52 -0.10 -8.46
N GLY A 40 -0.75 0.28 -8.66
CA GLY A 40 -1.44 0.10 -9.95
C GLY A 40 -0.75 0.72 -11.18
N CYS A 41 0.10 1.73 -10.99
CA CYS A 41 0.86 2.40 -12.04
C CYS A 41 2.33 1.97 -12.15
N ASP A 42 2.79 1.04 -11.31
CA ASP A 42 4.19 0.62 -11.22
C ASP A 42 4.30 -0.88 -10.90
N PHE A 43 3.62 -1.70 -11.70
CA PHE A 43 3.71 -3.16 -11.58
C PHE A 43 3.59 -3.84 -12.94
N GLY A 44 4.07 -5.08 -13.01
CA GLY A 44 3.92 -5.97 -14.16
C GLY A 44 3.43 -7.35 -13.73
N MET A 45 2.67 -8.02 -14.60
CA MET A 45 2.21 -9.38 -14.40
C MET A 45 2.13 -10.09 -15.75
N THR A 46 2.45 -11.38 -15.79
CA THR A 46 2.27 -12.18 -17.01
C THR A 46 0.78 -12.37 -17.29
N ARG A 47 0.41 -12.52 -18.57
CA ARG A 47 -0.97 -12.81 -18.96
C ARG A 47 -1.52 -14.05 -18.22
N ALA A 48 -0.72 -15.12 -18.13
CA ALA A 48 -1.11 -16.35 -17.46
C ALA A 48 -1.41 -16.14 -15.96
N ALA A 49 -0.61 -15.33 -15.26
CA ALA A 49 -0.89 -14.96 -13.88
C ALA A 49 -2.16 -14.10 -13.76
N TYR A 50 -2.36 -13.14 -14.66
CA TYR A 50 -3.54 -12.28 -14.68
C TYR A 50 -4.83 -13.09 -14.89
N GLU A 51 -4.82 -14.01 -15.84
CA GLU A 51 -5.95 -14.93 -16.12
C GLU A 51 -6.18 -15.90 -14.95
N ARG A 52 -5.12 -16.45 -14.34
CA ARG A 52 -5.23 -17.32 -13.15
C ARG A 52 -5.86 -16.62 -11.95
N VAL A 53 -5.59 -15.32 -11.78
CA VAL A 53 -6.12 -14.50 -10.68
C VAL A 53 -7.52 -13.95 -11.00
N GLY A 54 -7.94 -13.96 -12.27
CA GLY A 54 -9.23 -13.45 -12.73
C GLY A 54 -9.23 -11.94 -13.01
N GLY A 55 -8.05 -11.31 -13.12
CA GLY A 55 -7.89 -9.88 -13.38
C GLY A 55 -8.37 -8.96 -12.27
N PHE A 56 -8.63 -7.68 -12.57
CA PHE A 56 -9.14 -6.73 -11.58
C PHE A 56 -10.61 -7.00 -11.21
N ASP A 57 -10.92 -6.95 -9.91
CA ASP A 57 -12.30 -7.05 -9.43
C ASP A 57 -12.98 -5.67 -9.43
N VAL A 58 -13.79 -5.42 -10.46
CA VAL A 58 -14.57 -4.18 -10.60
C VAL A 58 -15.66 -4.04 -9.52
N SER A 59 -16.02 -5.12 -8.82
CA SER A 59 -17.06 -5.09 -7.79
C SER A 59 -16.63 -4.36 -6.51
N LEU A 60 -15.32 -4.09 -6.34
CA LEU A 60 -14.82 -3.33 -5.20
C LEU A 60 -15.37 -1.90 -5.20
N GLY A 61 -15.48 -1.26 -6.38
CA GLY A 61 -16.15 0.03 -6.58
C GLY A 61 -15.49 1.24 -5.88
N THR A 62 -14.24 1.10 -5.43
CA THR A 62 -13.45 2.13 -4.72
C THR A 62 -11.97 1.95 -5.04
N VAL A 63 -11.12 2.82 -4.48
CA VAL A 63 -9.66 2.63 -4.47
C VAL A 63 -9.31 1.28 -3.83
N TYR A 64 -8.14 0.72 -4.14
CA TYR A 64 -7.53 -0.50 -3.57
C TYR A 64 -7.66 -1.76 -4.44
N GLU A 65 -8.08 -1.62 -5.69
CA GLU A 65 -8.20 -2.69 -6.68
C GLU A 65 -6.86 -3.37 -7.02
N ASP A 66 -5.76 -2.60 -6.97
CA ASP A 66 -4.39 -3.08 -7.16
C ASP A 66 -3.96 -3.99 -6.01
N ASN A 67 -4.19 -3.57 -4.77
CA ASN A 67 -3.88 -4.35 -3.59
C ASN A 67 -4.80 -5.57 -3.44
N ASP A 68 -6.08 -5.46 -3.83
CA ASP A 68 -6.98 -6.62 -3.95
C ASP A 68 -6.44 -7.66 -4.95
N LEU A 69 -5.94 -7.23 -6.10
CA LEU A 69 -5.27 -8.10 -7.07
C LEU A 69 -4.06 -8.80 -6.44
N GLY A 70 -3.23 -8.06 -5.69
CA GLY A 70 -2.10 -8.63 -4.95
C GLY A 70 -2.51 -9.67 -3.91
N VAL A 71 -3.57 -9.40 -3.14
CA VAL A 71 -4.13 -10.36 -2.18
C VAL A 71 -4.61 -11.63 -2.88
N ARG A 72 -5.33 -11.51 -4.00
CA ARG A 72 -5.79 -12.68 -4.76
C ARG A 72 -4.65 -13.44 -5.43
N ALA A 73 -3.59 -12.76 -5.87
CA ALA A 73 -2.38 -13.41 -6.35
C ALA A 73 -1.76 -14.30 -5.26
N GLN A 74 -1.63 -13.78 -4.05
CA GLN A 74 -1.13 -14.54 -2.89
C GLN A 74 -2.00 -15.75 -2.56
N LEU A 75 -3.33 -15.58 -2.56
CA LEU A 75 -4.28 -16.68 -2.36
C LEU A 75 -4.22 -17.73 -3.47
N ALA A 76 -3.82 -17.33 -4.68
CA ALA A 76 -3.56 -18.24 -5.79
C ALA A 76 -2.16 -18.87 -5.73
N GLY A 77 -1.34 -18.59 -4.72
CA GLY A 77 0.02 -19.11 -4.57
C GLY A 77 1.05 -18.42 -5.46
N LEU A 78 0.79 -17.17 -5.85
CA LEU A 78 1.72 -16.32 -6.60
C LEU A 78 2.32 -15.27 -5.66
N THR A 79 3.64 -15.14 -5.63
CA THR A 79 4.31 -14.06 -4.91
C THR A 79 4.11 -12.72 -5.63
N VAL A 80 4.18 -11.64 -4.86
CA VAL A 80 4.33 -10.28 -5.39
C VAL A 80 5.78 -9.87 -5.10
N ASP A 81 6.61 -9.96 -6.13
CA ASP A 81 8.03 -9.61 -6.05
C ASP A 81 8.21 -8.08 -6.12
N SER A 82 9.26 -7.56 -5.48
CA SER A 82 9.61 -6.14 -5.46
C SER A 82 10.76 -5.87 -6.43
N ALA A 83 10.69 -4.78 -7.18
CA ALA A 83 11.77 -4.33 -8.06
C ALA A 83 12.17 -2.89 -7.69
N PRO A 84 13.02 -2.68 -6.66
CA PRO A 84 13.27 -1.34 -6.09
C PRO A 84 13.89 -0.31 -7.06
N THR A 85 14.46 -0.79 -8.16
CA THR A 85 15.06 0.02 -9.24
C THR A 85 14.07 0.35 -10.35
N VAL A 86 12.91 -0.30 -10.40
CA VAL A 86 11.79 0.11 -11.26
C VAL A 86 10.99 1.14 -10.48
N ARG A 87 10.85 2.33 -11.07
CA ARG A 87 10.29 3.49 -10.40
C ARG A 87 9.46 4.30 -11.36
N ILE A 88 8.43 4.93 -10.83
CA ILE A 88 7.68 5.97 -11.53
C ILE A 88 7.84 7.34 -10.86
N ALA A 89 7.93 8.36 -11.70
CA ALA A 89 7.84 9.75 -11.30
C ALA A 89 6.41 10.25 -11.54
N TYR A 90 5.65 10.56 -10.48
CA TYR A 90 4.26 11.00 -10.60
C TYR A 90 4.01 12.37 -9.95
N ARG A 91 3.25 13.22 -10.65
CA ARG A 91 2.75 14.51 -10.13
C ARG A 91 1.39 14.32 -9.48
N GLY A 92 1.32 14.50 -8.16
CA GLY A 92 0.06 14.45 -7.42
C GLY A 92 -0.31 15.78 -6.78
N LYS A 93 -1.61 16.11 -6.79
CA LYS A 93 -2.16 17.23 -6.01
C LYS A 93 -2.43 16.74 -4.59
N TRP A 94 -1.45 16.90 -3.71
CA TRP A 94 -1.46 16.26 -2.39
C TRP A 94 -1.94 17.18 -1.26
N ASP A 95 -3.07 17.86 -1.44
CA ASP A 95 -3.63 18.63 -0.32
C ASP A 95 -4.08 17.68 0.82
N VAL A 96 -4.13 18.23 2.03
CA VAL A 96 -4.46 17.47 3.25
C VAL A 96 -5.85 16.82 3.17
N ARG A 97 -6.82 17.47 2.51
CA ARG A 97 -8.19 16.97 2.41
C ARG A 97 -8.25 15.76 1.48
N LEU A 98 -7.54 15.80 0.35
CA LEU A 98 -7.44 14.67 -0.56
C LEU A 98 -6.73 13.50 0.11
N ARG A 99 -5.59 13.74 0.78
CA ARG A 99 -4.86 12.71 1.53
C ARG A 99 -5.74 12.03 2.58
N ALA A 100 -6.48 12.81 3.37
CA ALA A 100 -7.40 12.28 4.38
C ALA A 100 -8.55 11.47 3.75
N ARG A 101 -9.09 11.92 2.61
CA ARG A 101 -10.14 11.18 1.88
C ARG A 101 -9.62 9.86 1.33
N LEU A 102 -8.44 9.86 0.72
CA LEU A 102 -7.79 8.66 0.18
C LEU A 102 -7.49 7.68 1.32
N ALA A 103 -6.87 8.12 2.41
CA ALA A 103 -6.60 7.27 3.57
C ALA A 103 -7.86 6.60 4.13
N ARG A 104 -8.96 7.35 4.29
CA ARG A 104 -10.25 6.78 4.73
C ARG A 104 -10.81 5.76 3.76
N ARG A 105 -10.74 6.03 2.46
CA ARG A 105 -11.21 5.09 1.42
C ARG A 105 -10.35 3.84 1.38
N SER A 106 -9.02 3.97 1.41
CA SER A 106 -8.10 2.84 1.45
C SER A 106 -8.30 1.99 2.70
N ALA A 107 -8.47 2.58 3.89
CA ALA A 107 -8.75 1.85 5.13
C ALA A 107 -10.08 1.08 5.07
N ARG A 108 -11.14 1.71 4.54
CA ARG A 108 -12.43 1.04 4.33
C ARG A 108 -12.32 -0.14 3.36
N SER A 109 -11.59 0.06 2.27
CA SER A 109 -11.42 -0.95 1.20
C SER A 109 -10.55 -2.11 1.68
N HIS A 110 -9.48 -1.82 2.43
CA HIS A 110 -8.70 -2.83 3.14
C HIS A 110 -9.57 -3.68 4.08
N ALA A 111 -10.42 -3.03 4.90
CA ALA A 111 -11.31 -3.76 5.81
C ALA A 111 -12.33 -4.65 5.06
N LEU A 112 -12.80 -4.20 3.89
CA LEU A 112 -13.68 -4.97 3.01
C LEU A 112 -12.96 -6.18 2.41
N VAL A 113 -11.76 -6.00 1.85
CA VAL A 113 -10.91 -7.06 1.30
C VAL A 113 -10.55 -8.09 2.38
N ALA A 114 -10.12 -7.61 3.56
CA ALA A 114 -9.81 -8.46 4.70
C ALA A 114 -11.02 -9.28 5.17
N ALA A 115 -12.23 -8.71 5.11
CA ALA A 115 -13.46 -9.43 5.39
C ALA A 115 -13.77 -10.48 4.33
N ARG A 116 -13.73 -10.07 3.06
CA ARG A 116 -14.10 -10.86 1.89
C ARG A 116 -13.28 -12.15 1.77
N TYR A 117 -11.98 -12.07 2.07
CA TYR A 117 -11.07 -13.22 1.97
C TYR A 117 -10.68 -13.83 3.32
N GLY A 118 -11.36 -13.48 4.41
CA GLY A 118 -11.09 -14.08 5.73
C GLY A 118 -9.72 -13.71 6.34
N LEU A 119 -9.11 -12.60 5.91
CA LEU A 119 -7.78 -12.14 6.31
C LEU A 119 -7.77 -11.13 7.47
N ARG A 120 -8.91 -10.93 8.15
CA ARG A 120 -9.05 -9.92 9.23
C ARG A 120 -7.97 -10.04 10.32
N SER A 121 -7.62 -11.25 10.74
CA SER A 121 -6.60 -11.50 11.77
C SER A 121 -5.17 -11.18 11.32
N ARG A 122 -4.93 -11.11 10.01
CA ARG A 122 -3.64 -10.82 9.39
C ARG A 122 -3.53 -9.36 8.90
N SER A 123 -4.55 -8.55 9.17
CA SER A 123 -4.53 -7.12 8.86
C SER A 123 -3.46 -6.41 9.69
N HIS A 124 -2.63 -5.60 9.04
CA HIS A 124 -1.68 -4.73 9.72
C HIS A 124 -2.34 -3.48 10.29
N LEU A 125 -3.60 -3.20 9.93
CA LEU A 125 -4.31 -2.06 10.47
C LEU A 125 -4.70 -2.32 11.92
N PRO A 126 -4.65 -1.28 12.78
CA PRO A 126 -5.02 -1.40 14.18
C PRO A 126 -6.45 -1.91 14.34
N SER A 127 -6.63 -2.89 15.23
CA SER A 127 -7.96 -3.35 15.61
C SER A 127 -8.63 -2.33 16.53
N PRO A 128 -9.85 -1.85 16.24
CA PRO A 128 -10.58 -0.94 17.12
C PRO A 128 -10.72 -1.48 18.55
N TRP A 129 -10.88 -2.80 18.70
CA TRP A 129 -10.99 -3.45 20.00
C TRP A 129 -9.70 -3.44 20.82
N ARG A 130 -8.54 -3.27 20.16
CA ARG A 130 -7.25 -3.10 20.84
C ARG A 130 -6.93 -1.63 21.08
N GLU A 131 -7.28 -0.75 20.13
CA GLU A 131 -6.96 0.67 20.23
C GLU A 131 -7.88 1.44 21.17
N LEU A 132 -9.18 1.11 21.24
CA LEU A 132 -10.10 1.82 22.13
C LEU A 132 -9.70 1.67 23.61
N PRO A 133 -9.40 0.46 24.14
CA PRO A 133 -8.90 0.32 25.51
C PRO A 133 -7.54 1.01 25.73
N ARG A 134 -6.64 0.97 24.74
CA ARG A 134 -5.33 1.65 24.82
C ARG A 134 -5.47 3.17 24.89
N ALA A 135 -6.35 3.73 24.06
CA ALA A 135 -6.64 5.16 24.03
C ALA A 135 -7.31 5.59 25.35
N LEU A 136 -8.30 4.85 25.82
CA LEU A 136 -8.96 5.10 27.11
C LEU A 136 -7.94 5.03 28.26
N GLY A 137 -7.13 3.97 28.33
CA GLY A 137 -6.09 3.81 29.35
C GLY A 137 -5.07 4.94 29.32
N SER A 138 -4.62 5.36 28.13
CA SER A 138 -3.72 6.50 27.98
C SER A 138 -4.35 7.80 28.46
N ALA A 139 -5.60 8.06 28.10
CA ALA A 139 -6.33 9.23 28.56
C ALA A 139 -6.50 9.23 30.09
N THR A 140 -6.83 8.08 30.69
CA THR A 140 -6.90 7.94 32.15
C THR A 140 -5.55 8.22 32.82
N LEU A 141 -4.45 7.69 32.28
CA LEU A 141 -3.11 7.96 32.82
C LEU A 141 -2.72 9.44 32.71
N MET A 142 -3.12 10.13 31.63
CA MET A 142 -2.91 11.57 31.48
C MET A 142 -3.71 12.37 32.52
N VAL A 143 -4.99 12.05 32.72
CA VAL A 143 -5.84 12.68 33.75
C VAL A 143 -5.27 12.48 35.15
N LEU A 144 -4.67 11.31 35.41
CA LEU A 144 -4.02 11.00 36.69
C LEU A 144 -2.60 11.58 36.80
N GLY A 145 -2.11 12.33 35.82
CA GLY A 145 -0.77 12.92 35.81
C GLY A 145 0.37 11.89 35.70
N ARG A 146 0.06 10.64 35.33
CA ARG A 146 1.03 9.53 35.20
C ARG A 146 1.58 9.35 33.79
N LYS A 147 1.08 10.13 32.82
CA LYS A 147 1.54 10.14 31.43
C LYS A 147 1.42 11.57 30.85
N THR A 148 2.42 12.01 30.10
CA THR A 148 2.37 13.24 29.30
C THR A 148 1.88 12.94 27.88
N PRO A 149 1.24 13.90 27.18
CA PRO A 149 0.95 13.78 25.75
C PRO A 149 2.25 13.62 24.96
N ASP A 150 2.25 12.70 24.01
CA ASP A 150 3.29 12.54 22.99
C ASP A 150 3.05 13.52 21.84
#